data_AF-A0A3P3VU56-F1
#
_entry.id   AF-A0A3P3VU56-F1
#
_cell.length_a   1.000
_cell.length_b   1.000
_cell.length_c   1.000
_cell.angle_alpha   90.00
_cell.angle_beta   90.00
_cell.angle_gamma   90.00
#
_symmetry.space_group_name_H-M   'P 1'
#
loop_
_entity.id
_entity.type
_entity.pdbx_description
1 polymer ?
#
loop_
_entity_poly.entity_id
_entity_poly.type
_entity_poly.pdbx_seq_one_letter_code
_entity_poly.pdbx_strand_id
1 'polypeptide(L)'
;MTTHETERPEHAKPGTYSSAGQEYSRDTRYINDRITKDARPAGEGIETWPVEPNRYRLVVARACPWAHRALIVRRLLGLEDVISMAIAGPVHDERSWTFDKSPDGIDPVLGYERLQQAYFARDPQYPRGITVPAIVDEPTKSVVTNDFPWITLDFSTEWKEFHREGAPDLYPEALREEVDEVMRFIYTEINNGVYRCGFAGSQSAYDAAYDRLFSALDKISERLETRRYLMGDHITEADVRLFTTLVRFDAVYHGHFKCNRQKLSEMPVLWAYARDLFQTPGFGDTTDFVDIKRHYYEVHRDLNPLGIVPLGPELDNWLTEHGREALGGSPFGEGTPPGEVRDPMEEGHGIL
;
A
#
# COMPACT_ATOMS: atom_id res chain seq x y z
N MET A 1 33.65 -9.91 -3.62
CA MET A 1 33.96 -8.78 -2.73
C MET A 1 32.64 -8.22 -2.27
N THR A 2 32.21 -8.65 -1.09
CA THR A 2 31.00 -8.20 -0.41
C THR A 2 31.12 -6.70 -0.14
N THR A 3 30.27 -5.90 -0.78
CA THR A 3 30.03 -4.53 -0.35
C THR A 3 29.50 -4.59 1.07
N HIS A 4 30.25 -4.06 2.02
CA HIS A 4 29.70 -3.68 3.32
C HIS A 4 28.55 -2.71 3.03
N GLU A 5 27.31 -3.19 3.09
CA GLU A 5 26.14 -2.32 3.25
C GLU A 5 26.40 -1.53 4.53
N THR A 6 26.66 -0.25 4.37
CA THR A 6 26.90 0.67 5.48
C THR A 6 25.67 0.61 6.37
N GLU A 7 25.83 0.10 7.59
CA GLU A 7 24.81 0.19 8.63
C GLU A 7 24.41 1.67 8.74
N ARG A 8 23.14 1.95 8.45
CA ARG A 8 22.55 3.29 8.53
C ARG A 8 21.95 3.46 9.92
N PRO A 9 22.64 4.13 10.87
CA PRO A 9 22.21 4.20 12.26
C PRO A 9 20.86 4.90 12.42
N GLU A 10 20.42 5.70 11.45
CA GLU A 10 19.08 6.27 11.40
C GLU A 10 17.97 5.22 11.31
N HIS A 11 18.22 4.04 10.74
CA HIS A 11 17.24 2.94 10.68
C HIS A 11 17.13 2.15 11.98
N ALA A 12 18.03 2.40 12.94
CA ALA A 12 18.03 1.74 14.25
C ALA A 12 17.17 2.46 15.31
N LYS A 13 16.71 3.69 15.04
CA LYS A 13 15.85 4.46 15.95
C LYS A 13 14.39 4.45 15.46
N PRO A 14 13.49 3.68 16.11
CA PRO A 14 12.10 3.66 15.70
C PRO A 14 11.43 5.02 15.93
N GLY A 15 10.57 5.45 15.00
CA GLY A 15 9.84 6.70 15.10
C GLY A 15 10.54 7.96 14.57
N THR A 16 11.85 7.90 14.23
CA THR A 16 12.54 8.99 13.52
C THR A 16 12.55 8.71 12.02
N TYR A 17 11.92 9.58 11.23
CA TYR A 17 11.78 9.37 9.78
C TYR A 17 12.60 10.33 8.92
N SER A 18 13.09 11.43 9.51
CA SER A 18 13.93 12.43 8.85
C SER A 18 15.23 12.63 9.62
N SER A 19 16.33 12.79 8.88
CA SER A 19 17.67 13.03 9.41
C SER A 19 18.21 14.35 8.83
N ALA A 20 18.53 15.31 9.69
CA ALA A 20 19.00 16.63 9.26
C ALA A 20 20.19 16.54 8.28
N GLY A 21 20.09 17.23 7.14
CA GLY A 21 21.11 17.27 6.09
C GLY A 21 21.15 16.07 5.15
N GLN A 22 20.33 15.03 5.35
CA GLN A 22 20.38 13.79 4.57
C GLN A 22 19.17 13.61 3.64
N GLU A 23 19.36 12.86 2.56
CA GLU A 23 18.26 12.34 1.75
C GLU A 23 17.56 11.19 2.49
N TYR A 24 16.24 11.08 2.31
CA TYR A 24 15.48 9.92 2.78
C TYR A 24 15.86 8.68 1.95
N SER A 25 16.27 7.63 2.66
CA SER A 25 16.42 6.27 2.12
C SER A 25 15.51 5.34 2.89
N ARG A 26 14.88 4.40 2.20
CA ARG A 26 14.02 3.39 2.80
C ARG A 26 14.83 2.15 3.14
N ASP A 27 14.65 1.59 4.34
CA ASP A 27 15.13 0.24 4.64
C ASP A 27 14.25 -0.78 3.92
N THR A 28 14.83 -1.53 2.99
CA THR A 28 14.16 -2.54 2.16
C THR A 28 14.50 -3.97 2.60
N ARG A 29 15.10 -4.15 3.78
CA ARG A 29 15.41 -5.49 4.32
C ARG A 29 14.13 -6.11 4.89
N TYR A 30 13.34 -6.78 4.06
CA TYR A 30 12.13 -7.51 4.45
C TYR A 30 12.39 -8.97 4.85
N ILE A 31 11.43 -9.58 5.51
CA ILE A 31 11.30 -11.04 5.57
C ILE A 31 10.76 -11.46 4.21
N ASN A 32 11.64 -12.04 3.39
CA ASN A 32 11.42 -12.31 1.97
C ASN A 32 10.87 -13.71 1.69
N ASP A 33 10.46 -14.47 2.71
CA ASP A 33 9.73 -15.72 2.53
C ASP A 33 8.51 -15.49 1.63
N ARG A 34 8.11 -16.55 0.95
CA ARG A 34 6.97 -16.53 0.03
C ARG A 34 5.96 -17.61 0.36
N ILE A 35 4.71 -17.36 0.00
CA ILE A 35 3.63 -18.36 0.09
C ILE A 35 3.36 -18.82 -1.33
N THR A 36 3.85 -20.00 -1.66
CA THR A 36 3.81 -20.55 -3.02
C THR A 36 2.94 -21.80 -3.07
N LYS A 37 2.36 -22.05 -4.25
CA LYS A 37 1.57 -23.28 -4.46
C LYS A 37 2.44 -24.50 -4.16
N ASP A 38 1.93 -25.40 -3.32
CA ASP A 38 2.62 -26.61 -2.84
C ASP A 38 3.98 -26.33 -2.16
N ALA A 39 4.17 -25.13 -1.59
CA ALA A 39 5.44 -24.66 -1.04
C ALA A 39 6.61 -24.79 -2.04
N ARG A 40 6.33 -24.62 -3.34
CA ARG A 40 7.32 -24.67 -4.43
C ARG A 40 8.50 -23.72 -4.13
N PRO A 41 9.76 -24.19 -4.24
CA PRO A 41 10.95 -23.36 -4.02
C PRO A 41 10.94 -22.09 -4.89
N ALA A 42 11.32 -20.95 -4.29
CA ALA A 42 11.24 -19.63 -4.91
C ALA A 42 12.61 -18.97 -5.18
N GLY A 43 13.71 -19.64 -4.85
CA GLY A 43 15.07 -19.14 -5.03
C GLY A 43 15.96 -19.51 -3.84
N GLU A 44 17.26 -19.27 -3.98
CA GLU A 44 18.22 -19.48 -2.89
C GLU A 44 17.95 -18.49 -1.74
N GLY A 45 17.91 -18.99 -0.51
CA GLY A 45 17.69 -18.16 0.69
C GLY A 45 16.26 -17.64 0.87
N ILE A 46 15.29 -18.16 0.11
CA ILE A 46 13.86 -17.85 0.29
C ILE A 46 13.17 -19.09 0.85
N GLU A 47 12.69 -18.99 2.09
CA GLU A 47 11.82 -20.01 2.67
C GLU A 47 10.42 -19.94 2.04
N THR A 48 9.82 -21.09 1.76
CA THR A 48 8.55 -21.19 1.06
C THR A 48 7.52 -21.92 1.91
N TRP A 49 6.35 -21.30 2.03
CA TRP A 49 5.21 -21.77 2.79
C TRP A 49 4.09 -22.19 1.82
N PRO A 50 3.30 -23.23 2.11
CA PRO A 50 2.28 -23.71 1.18
C PRO A 50 1.08 -22.76 1.14
N VAL A 51 0.50 -22.55 -0.04
CA VAL A 51 -0.85 -21.98 -0.13
C VAL A 51 -1.82 -22.93 0.59
N GLU A 52 -2.50 -22.42 1.62
CA GLU A 52 -3.45 -23.19 2.44
C GLU A 52 -4.57 -22.24 2.91
N PRO A 53 -5.84 -22.50 2.56
CA PRO A 53 -6.95 -21.63 2.94
C PRO A 53 -7.17 -21.68 4.46
N ASN A 54 -7.52 -20.54 5.06
CA ASN A 54 -7.78 -20.37 6.50
C ASN A 54 -6.56 -20.59 7.41
N ARG A 55 -5.34 -20.54 6.86
CA ARG A 55 -4.10 -20.63 7.64
C ARG A 55 -3.45 -19.29 7.90
N TYR A 56 -3.61 -18.35 6.98
CA TYR A 56 -2.87 -17.10 6.97
C TYR A 56 -3.77 -15.92 7.29
N ARG A 57 -3.21 -15.00 8.09
CA ARG A 57 -3.83 -13.74 8.47
C ARG A 57 -3.05 -12.58 7.88
N LEU A 58 -3.69 -11.80 7.02
CA LEU A 58 -3.16 -10.54 6.52
C LEU A 58 -3.33 -9.46 7.58
N VAL A 59 -2.23 -8.93 8.10
CA VAL A 59 -2.24 -7.76 8.99
C VAL A 59 -1.97 -6.50 8.17
N VAL A 60 -2.92 -5.57 8.20
CA VAL A 60 -2.88 -4.30 7.46
C VAL A 60 -3.15 -3.12 8.39
N ALA A 61 -2.94 -1.92 7.88
CA ALA A 61 -3.52 -0.70 8.42
C ALA A 61 -4.10 0.12 7.26
N ARG A 62 -5.31 0.66 7.42
CA ARG A 62 -5.97 1.44 6.35
C ARG A 62 -5.16 2.67 5.94
N ALA A 63 -4.36 3.20 6.87
CA ALA A 63 -3.49 4.34 6.63
C ALA A 63 -2.34 4.05 5.64
N CYS A 64 -1.70 2.88 5.73
CA CYS A 64 -0.47 2.58 5.02
C CYS A 64 -0.72 2.26 3.54
N PRO A 65 -0.13 2.99 2.57
CA PRO A 65 -0.36 2.75 1.15
C PRO A 65 0.15 1.39 0.66
N TRP A 66 1.18 0.82 1.31
CA TRP A 66 1.72 -0.50 0.97
C TRP A 66 0.73 -1.60 1.37
N ALA A 67 0.15 -1.49 2.57
CA ALA A 67 -0.84 -2.44 3.06
C ALA A 67 -2.17 -2.30 2.31
N HIS A 68 -2.50 -1.08 1.90
CA HIS A 68 -3.69 -0.79 1.10
C HIS A 68 -3.68 -1.52 -0.25
N ARG A 69 -2.51 -1.81 -0.84
CA ARG A 69 -2.41 -2.64 -2.05
C ARG A 69 -2.87 -4.07 -1.78
N ALA A 70 -2.38 -4.67 -0.69
CA ALA A 70 -2.77 -6.02 -0.31
C ALA A 70 -4.27 -6.12 -0.01
N LEU A 71 -4.85 -5.09 0.63
CA LEU A 71 -6.29 -4.93 0.82
C LEU A 71 -7.06 -4.95 -0.51
N ILE A 72 -6.69 -4.07 -1.45
CA ILE A 72 -7.33 -3.97 -2.77
C ILE A 72 -7.20 -5.29 -3.53
N VAL A 73 -5.99 -5.86 -3.61
CA VAL A 73 -5.73 -7.11 -4.36
C VAL A 73 -6.50 -8.28 -3.74
N ARG A 74 -6.47 -8.44 -2.40
CA ARG A 74 -7.26 -9.47 -1.70
C ARG A 74 -8.74 -9.37 -2.06
N ARG A 75 -9.28 -8.15 -2.09
CA ARG A 75 -10.68 -7.87 -2.41
C ARG A 75 -11.02 -8.10 -3.89
N LEU A 76 -10.21 -7.62 -4.82
CA LEU A 76 -10.45 -7.80 -6.26
C LEU A 76 -10.47 -9.28 -6.64
N LEU A 77 -9.60 -10.08 -6.02
CA LEU A 77 -9.44 -11.51 -6.29
C LEU A 77 -10.40 -12.40 -5.48
N GLY A 78 -11.17 -11.84 -4.54
CA GLY A 78 -12.13 -12.61 -3.74
C GLY A 78 -11.49 -13.53 -2.70
N LEU A 79 -10.33 -13.14 -2.15
CA LEU A 79 -9.57 -13.95 -1.20
C LEU A 79 -10.04 -13.77 0.26
N GLU A 80 -11.16 -13.08 0.49
CA GLU A 80 -11.62 -12.75 1.84
C GLU A 80 -11.95 -13.98 2.70
N ASP A 81 -12.48 -15.04 2.07
CA ASP A 81 -12.91 -16.27 2.76
C ASP A 81 -11.77 -17.24 3.05
N VAL A 82 -10.58 -17.03 2.46
CA VAL A 82 -9.43 -17.96 2.58
C VAL A 82 -8.21 -17.33 3.24
N ILE A 83 -8.12 -16.00 3.29
CA ILE A 83 -7.09 -15.26 4.00
C ILE A 83 -7.79 -14.31 4.95
N SER A 84 -7.71 -14.59 6.25
CA SER A 84 -8.32 -13.75 7.28
C SER A 84 -7.56 -12.41 7.36
N MET A 85 -8.17 -11.38 7.96
CA MET A 85 -7.54 -10.06 8.03
C MET A 85 -7.63 -9.43 9.42
N ALA A 86 -6.54 -8.78 9.83
CA ALA A 86 -6.45 -7.91 11.00
C ALA A 86 -6.20 -6.47 10.54
N ILE A 87 -6.89 -5.51 11.16
CA ILE A 87 -6.70 -4.09 10.89
C ILE A 87 -6.10 -3.42 12.13
N ALA A 88 -4.86 -2.99 12.01
CA ALA A 88 -4.19 -2.18 13.02
C ALA A 88 -4.70 -0.73 13.02
N GLY A 89 -4.59 -0.08 14.18
CA GLY A 89 -4.89 1.32 14.37
C GLY A 89 -4.03 2.27 13.55
N PRO A 90 -4.53 3.50 13.29
CA PRO A 90 -3.76 4.50 12.58
C PRO A 90 -2.62 5.11 13.41
N VAL A 91 -2.70 5.10 14.74
CA VAL A 91 -1.76 5.78 15.63
C VAL A 91 -1.03 4.78 16.51
N HIS A 92 0.28 4.95 16.65
CA HIS A 92 1.10 4.08 17.47
C HIS A 92 2.35 4.81 17.98
N ASP A 93 3.02 4.20 18.96
CA ASP A 93 4.32 4.65 19.45
C ASP A 93 5.47 4.08 18.60
N GLU A 94 6.70 4.23 19.09
CA GLU A 94 7.94 3.74 18.47
C GLU A 94 7.95 2.22 18.21
N ARG A 95 7.11 1.45 18.92
CA ARG A 95 6.99 -0.01 18.76
C ARG A 95 6.05 -0.41 17.62
N SER A 96 5.57 0.56 16.83
CA SER A 96 4.76 0.35 15.65
C SER A 96 3.35 -0.18 15.94
N TRP A 97 2.68 -0.70 14.91
CA TRP A 97 1.26 -1.04 14.82
C TRP A 97 0.64 -1.79 16.01
N THR A 98 -0.49 -1.26 16.50
CA THR A 98 -1.35 -1.78 17.58
C THR A 98 -2.71 -2.25 17.05
N PHE A 99 -3.37 -3.17 17.76
CA PHE A 99 -4.70 -3.68 17.41
C PHE A 99 -5.83 -2.96 18.17
N ASP A 100 -5.68 -1.66 18.42
CA ASP A 100 -6.62 -0.82 19.17
C ASP A 100 -8.02 -0.67 18.54
N LYS A 101 -8.17 -0.97 17.24
CA LYS A 101 -9.47 -1.08 16.54
C LYS A 101 -10.20 -2.39 16.85
N SER A 102 -9.53 -3.38 17.44
CA SER A 102 -10.16 -4.64 17.86
C SER A 102 -10.75 -4.51 19.27
N PRO A 103 -11.76 -5.33 19.64
CA PRO A 103 -12.25 -5.39 21.02
C PRO A 103 -11.10 -5.58 22.01
N ASP A 104 -11.13 -4.80 23.10
CA ASP A 104 -10.09 -4.77 24.14
C ASP A 104 -8.68 -4.41 23.65
N GLY A 105 -8.54 -3.94 22.41
CA GLY A 105 -7.25 -3.62 21.79
C GLY A 105 -6.42 -4.85 21.42
N ILE A 106 -7.05 -6.01 21.26
CA ILE A 106 -6.39 -7.29 21.02
C ILE A 106 -6.94 -7.93 19.75
N ASP A 107 -6.06 -8.35 18.85
CA ASP A 107 -6.45 -9.14 17.68
C ASP A 107 -7.08 -10.48 18.14
N PRO A 108 -8.34 -10.79 17.78
CA PRO A 108 -9.06 -11.92 18.35
C PRO A 108 -8.52 -13.29 17.91
N VAL A 109 -7.75 -13.35 16.83
CA VAL A 109 -7.18 -14.59 16.29
C VAL A 109 -5.78 -14.82 16.86
N LEU A 110 -4.93 -13.80 16.78
CA LEU A 110 -3.55 -13.88 17.25
C LEU A 110 -3.45 -13.77 18.78
N GLY A 111 -4.39 -13.08 19.43
CA GLY A 111 -4.33 -12.77 20.87
C GLY A 111 -3.21 -11.78 21.20
N TYR A 112 -2.88 -10.88 20.27
CA TYR A 112 -1.83 -9.87 20.42
C TYR A 112 -2.42 -8.47 20.48
N GLU A 113 -1.81 -7.60 21.28
CA GLU A 113 -2.13 -6.16 21.31
C GLU A 113 -1.34 -5.38 20.25
N ARG A 114 -0.23 -5.95 19.77
CA ARG A 114 0.71 -5.33 18.83
C ARG A 114 1.21 -6.33 17.80
N LEU A 115 1.39 -5.86 16.56
CA LEU A 115 1.99 -6.67 15.49
C LEU A 115 3.43 -7.10 15.82
N GLN A 116 4.15 -6.30 16.62
CA GLN A 116 5.51 -6.62 17.09
C GLN A 116 5.60 -8.00 17.74
N GLN A 117 4.55 -8.45 18.44
CA GLN A 117 4.53 -9.76 19.09
C GLN A 117 4.63 -10.91 18.07
N ALA A 118 4.05 -10.76 16.88
CA ALA A 118 4.15 -11.77 15.83
C ALA A 118 5.54 -11.81 15.17
N TYR A 119 6.23 -10.67 15.09
CA TYR A 119 7.63 -10.63 14.66
C TYR A 119 8.54 -11.31 15.68
N PHE A 120 8.32 -11.06 16.98
CA PHE A 120 9.10 -11.67 18.06
C PHE A 120 8.78 -13.14 18.29
N ALA A 121 7.59 -13.61 17.92
CA ALA A 121 7.27 -15.03 17.88
C ALA A 121 8.12 -15.78 16.85
N ARG A 122 8.46 -15.12 15.72
CA ARG A 122 9.40 -15.66 14.72
C ARG A 122 10.86 -15.52 15.14
N ASP A 123 11.26 -14.31 15.52
CA ASP A 123 12.63 -13.98 15.91
C ASP A 123 12.60 -13.08 17.16
N PRO A 124 12.89 -13.64 18.35
CA PRO A 124 12.85 -12.89 19.60
C PRO A 124 13.78 -11.67 19.66
N GLN A 125 14.75 -11.57 18.74
CA GLN A 125 15.70 -10.46 18.66
C GLN A 125 15.54 -9.66 17.36
N TYR A 126 14.39 -9.72 16.69
CA TYR A 126 14.14 -9.10 15.39
C TYR A 126 14.58 -7.62 15.37
N PRO A 127 15.63 -7.25 14.62
CA PRO A 127 16.27 -5.94 14.75
C PRO A 127 15.75 -4.91 13.73
N ARG A 128 14.81 -5.29 12.87
CA ARG A 128 14.34 -4.50 11.72
C ARG A 128 12.96 -3.88 11.99
N GLY A 129 12.49 -3.07 11.03
CA GLY A 129 11.18 -2.42 11.13
C GLY A 129 10.01 -3.40 11.25
N ILE A 130 9.09 -3.11 12.16
CA ILE A 130 7.79 -3.78 12.32
C ILE A 130 6.81 -3.11 11.35
N THR A 131 6.51 -3.74 10.21
CA THR A 131 5.79 -3.09 9.10
C THR A 131 4.48 -3.78 8.76
N VAL A 132 3.54 -3.03 8.18
CA VAL A 132 2.40 -3.57 7.42
C VAL A 132 2.59 -3.29 5.92
N PRO A 133 2.09 -4.16 5.01
CA PRO A 133 1.39 -5.40 5.30
C PRO A 133 2.32 -6.47 5.84
N ALA A 134 1.78 -7.38 6.63
CA ALA A 134 2.45 -8.61 7.05
C ALA A 134 1.48 -9.78 6.91
N ILE A 135 1.97 -10.94 6.47
CA ILE A 135 1.24 -12.20 6.57
C ILE A 135 1.72 -12.93 7.81
N VAL A 136 0.80 -13.31 8.68
CA VAL A 136 1.05 -14.09 9.90
C VAL A 136 0.47 -15.49 9.69
N ASP A 137 1.25 -16.51 10.02
CA ASP A 137 0.74 -17.88 10.10
C ASP A 137 -0.05 -18.02 11.41
N GLU A 138 -1.37 -18.26 11.32
CA GLU A 138 -2.24 -18.30 12.50
C GLU A 138 -1.86 -19.40 13.51
N PRO A 139 -1.49 -20.63 13.09
CA PRO A 139 -1.09 -21.68 14.02
C PRO A 139 0.14 -21.33 14.87
N THR A 140 1.19 -20.79 14.24
CA THR A 140 2.43 -20.42 14.95
C THR A 140 2.39 -19.01 15.53
N LYS A 141 1.45 -18.17 15.07
CA LYS A 141 1.34 -16.74 15.38
C LYS A 141 2.58 -15.93 15.00
N SER A 142 3.36 -16.46 14.06
CA SER A 142 4.63 -15.88 13.61
C SER A 142 4.47 -15.23 12.25
N VAL A 143 5.16 -14.10 12.04
CA VAL A 143 5.18 -13.44 10.72
C VAL A 143 5.85 -14.35 9.69
N VAL A 144 5.15 -14.64 8.59
CA VAL A 144 5.68 -15.35 7.42
C VAL A 144 6.43 -14.38 6.52
N THR A 145 5.81 -13.27 6.14
CA THR A 145 6.43 -12.31 5.22
C THR A 145 5.87 -10.91 5.44
N ASN A 146 6.71 -9.91 5.22
CA ASN A 146 6.30 -8.50 5.11
C ASN A 146 6.80 -7.85 3.82
N ASP A 147 7.24 -8.67 2.86
CA ASP A 147 7.72 -8.22 1.57
C ASP A 147 6.51 -7.89 0.67
N PHE A 148 6.01 -6.66 0.80
CA PHE A 148 4.77 -6.22 0.18
C PHE A 148 4.67 -6.40 -1.35
N PRO A 149 5.74 -6.33 -2.17
CA PRO A 149 5.67 -6.68 -3.58
C PRO A 149 5.41 -8.18 -3.81
N TRP A 150 5.97 -9.06 -2.97
CA TRP A 150 5.66 -10.50 -3.04
C TRP A 150 4.24 -10.80 -2.60
N ILE A 151 3.75 -10.15 -1.55
CA ILE A 151 2.39 -10.43 -1.05
C ILE A 151 1.33 -10.26 -2.16
N THR A 152 1.34 -9.14 -2.90
CA THR A 152 0.34 -8.92 -3.96
C THR A 152 0.59 -9.78 -5.19
N LEU A 153 1.85 -10.07 -5.52
CA LEU A 153 2.19 -11.00 -6.59
C LEU A 153 1.70 -12.41 -6.28
N ASP A 154 2.02 -12.93 -5.09
CA ASP A 154 1.65 -14.28 -4.65
C ASP A 154 0.12 -14.41 -4.61
N PHE A 155 -0.60 -13.40 -4.12
CA PHE A 155 -2.07 -13.37 -4.21
C PHE A 155 -2.56 -13.52 -5.66
N SER A 156 -1.90 -12.86 -6.62
CA SER A 156 -2.30 -12.90 -8.03
C SER A 156 -1.86 -14.19 -8.76
N THR A 157 -0.76 -14.84 -8.34
CA THR A 157 -0.16 -15.96 -9.08
C THR A 157 -0.24 -17.30 -8.38
N GLU A 158 -0.02 -17.35 -7.07
CA GLU A 158 0.05 -18.59 -6.28
C GLU A 158 -1.33 -18.99 -5.73
N TRP A 159 -2.17 -18.01 -5.40
CA TRP A 159 -3.51 -18.23 -4.83
C TRP A 159 -4.62 -18.41 -5.88
N LYS A 160 -4.27 -18.58 -7.15
CA LYS A 160 -5.23 -18.61 -8.29
C LYS A 160 -6.38 -19.61 -8.13
N GLU A 161 -6.14 -20.75 -7.48
CA GLU A 161 -7.20 -21.77 -7.28
C GLU A 161 -8.29 -21.34 -6.30
N PHE A 162 -8.03 -20.30 -5.49
CA PHE A 162 -8.97 -19.74 -4.52
C PHE A 162 -9.54 -18.39 -4.98
N HIS A 163 -9.22 -17.94 -6.18
CA HIS A 163 -9.83 -16.73 -6.74
C HIS A 163 -11.32 -16.95 -6.94
N ARG A 164 -12.13 -15.93 -6.66
CA ARG A 164 -13.55 -15.94 -7.01
C ARG A 164 -13.74 -16.09 -8.53
N GLU A 165 -14.90 -16.59 -8.92
CA GLU A 165 -15.31 -16.53 -10.32
C GLU A 165 -15.34 -15.07 -10.82
N GLY A 166 -14.76 -14.84 -12.00
CA GLY A 166 -14.64 -13.51 -12.60
C GLY A 166 -13.57 -12.61 -11.94
N ALA A 167 -12.65 -13.13 -11.13
CA ALA A 167 -11.49 -12.37 -10.68
C ALA A 167 -10.64 -11.89 -11.89
N PRO A 168 -10.19 -10.63 -11.91
CA PRO A 168 -9.35 -10.13 -13.00
C PRO A 168 -7.93 -10.69 -12.94
N ASP A 169 -7.26 -10.80 -14.10
CA ASP A 169 -5.82 -11.06 -14.14
C ASP A 169 -5.04 -9.75 -13.95
N LEU A 170 -4.64 -9.47 -12.71
CA LEU A 170 -3.91 -8.25 -12.37
C LEU A 170 -2.44 -8.26 -12.83
N TYR A 171 -1.90 -9.42 -13.23
CA TYR A 171 -0.51 -9.57 -13.64
C TYR A 171 -0.35 -10.56 -14.82
N PRO A 172 -0.97 -10.21 -15.97
CA PRO A 172 -1.09 -11.11 -17.11
C PRO A 172 0.27 -11.33 -17.76
N GLU A 173 0.55 -12.59 -18.11
CA GLU A 173 1.87 -13.03 -18.60
C GLU A 173 2.38 -12.20 -19.79
N ALA A 174 1.50 -11.89 -20.74
CA ALA A 174 1.83 -11.15 -21.95
C ALA A 174 2.29 -9.70 -21.70
N LEU A 175 1.97 -9.12 -20.54
CA LEU A 175 2.29 -7.71 -20.22
C LEU A 175 3.38 -7.56 -19.15
N ARG A 176 3.87 -8.66 -18.55
CA ARG A 176 4.72 -8.59 -17.34
C ARG A 176 5.95 -7.71 -17.50
N GLU A 177 6.62 -7.76 -18.64
CA GLU A 177 7.81 -6.94 -18.88
C GLU A 177 7.49 -5.43 -18.79
N GLU A 178 6.44 -4.98 -19.47
CA GLU A 178 6.01 -3.58 -19.44
C GLU A 178 5.41 -3.21 -18.08
N VAL A 179 4.62 -4.11 -17.46
CA VAL A 179 4.05 -3.88 -16.12
C VAL A 179 5.18 -3.70 -15.09
N ASP A 180 6.21 -4.52 -15.12
CA ASP A 180 7.36 -4.44 -14.20
C ASP A 180 8.13 -3.13 -14.37
N GLU A 181 8.34 -2.68 -15.61
CA GLU A 181 8.95 -1.39 -15.90
C GLU A 181 8.13 -0.23 -15.33
N VAL A 182 6.82 -0.21 -15.63
CA VAL A 182 5.90 0.83 -15.17
C VAL A 182 5.79 0.83 -13.64
N MET A 183 5.67 -0.33 -13.00
CA MET A 183 5.62 -0.46 -11.55
C MET A 183 6.92 0.01 -10.88
N ARG A 184 8.08 -0.29 -11.48
CA ARG A 184 9.38 0.19 -10.97
C ARG A 184 9.46 1.71 -11.04
N PHE A 185 9.07 2.30 -12.17
CA PHE A 185 9.03 3.75 -12.35
C PHE A 185 8.08 4.43 -11.34
N ILE A 186 6.86 3.91 -11.19
CA ILE A 186 5.89 4.41 -10.21
C ILE A 186 6.43 4.28 -8.79
N TYR A 187 7.09 3.17 -8.46
CA TYR A 187 7.70 2.99 -7.14
C TYR A 187 8.77 4.04 -6.84
N THR A 188 9.76 4.21 -7.71
CA THR A 188 10.92 5.07 -7.44
C THR A 188 10.56 6.55 -7.49
N GLU A 189 9.76 6.96 -8.47
CA GLU A 189 9.50 8.37 -8.73
C GLU A 189 8.26 8.91 -8.04
N ILE A 190 7.24 8.08 -7.79
CA ILE A 190 5.94 8.53 -7.28
C ILE A 190 5.67 7.98 -5.88
N ASN A 191 5.58 6.66 -5.72
CA ASN A 191 5.21 6.07 -4.44
C ASN A 191 6.23 6.37 -3.35
N ASN A 192 7.52 6.23 -3.65
CA ASN A 192 8.60 6.61 -2.74
C ASN A 192 9.00 8.09 -2.92
N GLY A 193 8.64 8.71 -4.05
CA GLY A 193 8.93 10.12 -4.33
C GLY A 193 8.29 11.08 -3.33
N VAL A 194 7.02 10.86 -2.97
CA VAL A 194 6.33 11.67 -1.95
C VAL A 194 6.99 11.57 -0.57
N TYR A 195 7.48 10.37 -0.20
CA TYR A 195 8.23 10.15 1.04
C TYR A 195 9.59 10.85 1.02
N ARG A 196 10.28 10.81 -0.13
CA ARG A 196 11.54 11.54 -0.32
C ARG A 196 11.36 13.05 -0.20
N CYS A 197 10.22 13.59 -0.63
CA CYS A 197 9.87 15.00 -0.39
C CYS A 197 9.63 15.26 1.10
N GLY A 198 8.70 14.51 1.71
CA GLY A 198 8.26 14.76 3.08
C GLY A 198 9.33 14.58 4.15
N PHE A 199 10.23 13.61 3.95
CA PHE A 199 11.30 13.28 4.89
C PHE A 199 12.68 13.84 4.51
N ALA A 200 12.76 14.67 3.47
CA ALA A 200 14.00 15.36 3.11
C ALA A 200 14.57 16.14 4.30
N GLY A 201 15.84 15.87 4.64
CA GLY A 201 16.56 16.55 5.71
C GLY A 201 17.20 17.88 5.28
N SER A 202 17.11 18.26 4.01
CA SER A 202 17.69 19.48 3.45
C SER A 202 16.84 20.03 2.29
N GLN A 203 16.97 21.34 2.01
CA GLN A 203 16.24 21.98 0.92
C GLN A 203 16.60 21.37 -0.44
N SER A 204 17.88 21.11 -0.70
CA SER A 204 18.32 20.51 -1.98
C SER A 204 17.81 19.09 -2.17
N ALA A 205 17.73 18.28 -1.11
CA ALA A 205 17.12 16.96 -1.17
C ALA A 205 15.62 17.02 -1.47
N TYR A 206 14.92 17.98 -0.86
CA TYR A 206 13.51 18.24 -1.14
C TYR A 206 13.30 18.69 -2.60
N ASP A 207 14.06 19.69 -3.08
CA ASP A 207 13.92 20.23 -4.44
C ASP A 207 14.13 19.13 -5.49
N ALA A 208 15.17 18.29 -5.33
CA ALA A 208 15.44 17.18 -6.23
C ALA A 208 14.35 16.08 -6.19
N ALA A 209 13.74 15.84 -5.02
CA ALA A 209 12.63 14.89 -4.91
C ALA A 209 11.35 15.45 -5.54
N TYR A 210 11.07 16.74 -5.31
CA TYR A 210 9.92 17.46 -5.83
C TYR A 210 9.93 17.49 -7.37
N ASP A 211 11.06 17.86 -7.99
CA ASP A 211 11.18 17.94 -9.45
C ASP A 211 10.98 16.56 -10.11
N ARG A 212 11.55 15.50 -9.51
CA ARG A 212 11.38 14.12 -9.98
C ARG A 212 9.93 13.66 -9.88
N LEU A 213 9.28 13.91 -8.74
CA LEU A 213 7.88 13.53 -8.51
C LEU A 213 6.97 14.16 -9.56
N PHE A 214 7.04 15.47 -9.74
CA PHE A 214 6.14 16.16 -10.66
C PHE A 214 6.44 15.86 -12.13
N SER A 215 7.73 15.68 -12.50
CA SER A 215 8.09 15.18 -13.83
C SER A 215 7.52 13.78 -14.09
N ALA A 216 7.45 12.92 -13.06
CA ALA A 216 6.87 11.59 -13.20
C ALA A 216 5.35 11.60 -13.27
N LEU A 217 4.68 12.45 -12.49
CA LEU A 217 3.24 12.66 -12.60
C LEU A 217 2.84 13.20 -13.98
N ASP A 218 3.65 14.07 -14.59
CA ASP A 218 3.42 14.55 -15.97
C ASP A 218 3.52 13.40 -16.97
N LYS A 219 4.58 12.57 -16.91
CA LYS A 219 4.74 11.39 -17.77
C LYS A 219 3.60 10.38 -17.65
N ILE A 220 3.11 10.14 -16.42
CA ILE A 220 1.95 9.26 -16.20
C ILE A 220 0.67 9.92 -16.74
N SER A 221 0.52 11.24 -16.59
CA SER A 221 -0.61 11.98 -17.16
C SER A 221 -0.63 11.82 -18.69
N GLU A 222 0.48 12.08 -19.37
CA GLU A 222 0.63 11.91 -20.83
C GLU A 222 0.25 10.48 -21.27
N ARG A 223 0.71 9.46 -20.53
CA ARG A 223 0.36 8.06 -20.81
C ARG A 223 -1.15 7.80 -20.69
N LEU A 224 -1.80 8.40 -19.70
CA LEU A 224 -3.24 8.21 -19.40
C LEU A 224 -4.18 9.09 -20.24
N GLU A 225 -3.65 10.01 -21.05
CA GLU A 225 -4.46 10.82 -21.99
C GLU A 225 -5.18 9.94 -23.01
N THR A 226 -4.52 8.87 -23.47
CA THR A 226 -5.01 8.00 -24.56
C THR A 226 -5.33 6.59 -24.10
N ARG A 227 -5.11 6.25 -22.83
CA ARG A 227 -5.30 4.91 -22.27
C ARG A 227 -6.14 5.01 -21.02
N ARG A 228 -7.16 4.16 -20.88
CA ARG A 228 -8.03 4.18 -19.69
C ARG A 228 -7.26 3.82 -18.41
N TYR A 229 -6.44 2.77 -18.48
CA TYR A 229 -5.58 2.31 -17.39
C TYR A 229 -4.11 2.35 -17.81
N LEU A 230 -3.19 2.15 -16.86
CA LEU A 230 -1.76 2.21 -17.11
C LEU A 230 -1.32 1.21 -18.19
N MET A 231 -2.01 0.07 -18.31
CA MET A 231 -1.67 -0.99 -19.26
C MET A 231 -2.67 -1.10 -20.43
N GLY A 232 -3.44 -0.05 -20.67
CA GLY A 232 -4.44 -0.01 -21.74
C GLY A 232 -5.86 -0.21 -21.22
N ASP A 233 -6.42 -1.39 -21.50
CA ASP A 233 -7.87 -1.62 -21.43
C ASP A 233 -8.37 -2.15 -20.09
N HIS A 234 -7.49 -2.73 -19.26
CA HIS A 234 -7.86 -3.41 -18.01
C HIS A 234 -7.03 -2.93 -16.83
N ILE A 235 -7.61 -3.04 -15.63
CA ILE A 235 -6.90 -2.78 -14.38
C ILE A 235 -5.83 -3.85 -14.16
N THR A 236 -4.64 -3.41 -13.79
CA THR A 236 -3.51 -4.26 -13.42
C THR A 236 -2.94 -3.88 -12.04
N GLU A 237 -1.98 -4.66 -11.55
CA GLU A 237 -1.22 -4.35 -10.33
C GLU A 237 -0.59 -2.95 -10.39
N ALA A 238 -0.21 -2.46 -11.58
CA ALA A 238 0.34 -1.11 -11.74
C ALA A 238 -0.68 -0.03 -11.32
N ASP A 239 -1.95 -0.21 -11.65
CA ASP A 239 -3.02 0.73 -11.33
C ASP A 239 -3.28 0.78 -9.82
N VAL A 240 -3.31 -0.39 -9.17
CA VAL A 240 -3.40 -0.52 -7.71
C VAL A 240 -2.23 0.21 -7.02
N ARG A 241 -1.00 0.00 -7.50
CA ARG A 241 0.19 0.63 -6.93
C ARG A 241 0.19 2.15 -7.08
N LEU A 242 -0.33 2.69 -8.18
CA LEU A 242 -0.45 4.13 -8.37
C LEU A 242 -1.60 4.71 -7.53
N PHE A 243 -2.78 4.08 -7.54
CA PHE A 243 -3.98 4.53 -6.83
C PHE A 243 -3.71 4.80 -5.35
N THR A 244 -3.02 3.86 -4.68
CA THR A 244 -2.73 3.98 -3.25
C THR A 244 -1.92 5.22 -2.87
N THR A 245 -1.15 5.78 -3.82
CA THR A 245 -0.50 7.10 -3.67
C THR A 245 -1.46 8.24 -4.03
N LEU A 246 -2.17 8.18 -5.16
CA LEU A 246 -3.06 9.25 -5.60
C LEU A 246 -4.15 9.56 -4.57
N VAL A 247 -4.78 8.53 -4.00
CA VAL A 247 -5.87 8.69 -3.02
C VAL A 247 -5.43 9.39 -1.73
N ARG A 248 -4.13 9.41 -1.43
CA ARG A 248 -3.54 10.10 -0.26
C ARG A 248 -2.98 11.48 -0.62
N PHE A 249 -2.97 11.86 -1.90
CA PHE A 249 -2.24 13.02 -2.36
C PHE A 249 -2.78 14.33 -1.77
N ASP A 250 -4.06 14.64 -2.00
CA ASP A 250 -4.68 15.87 -1.48
C ASP A 250 -4.90 15.82 0.04
N ALA A 251 -5.20 14.64 0.59
CA ALA A 251 -5.46 14.45 2.01
C ALA A 251 -4.21 14.54 2.89
N VAL A 252 -3.03 14.22 2.34
CA VAL A 252 -1.78 14.13 3.09
C VAL A 252 -0.62 14.74 2.32
N TYR A 253 -0.23 14.14 1.19
CA TYR A 253 1.10 14.40 0.60
C TYR A 253 1.28 15.85 0.14
N HIS A 254 0.22 16.46 -0.39
CA HIS A 254 0.22 17.85 -0.83
C HIS A 254 0.60 18.81 0.30
N GLY A 255 -0.02 18.67 1.47
CA GLY A 255 0.25 19.51 2.64
C GLY A 255 1.39 18.99 3.50
N HIS A 256 1.22 17.80 4.08
CA HIS A 256 2.13 17.21 5.07
C HIS A 256 3.53 16.98 4.52
N PHE A 257 3.62 16.44 3.30
CA PHE A 257 4.90 16.18 2.61
C PHE A 257 5.31 17.28 1.63
N LYS A 258 4.55 18.39 1.59
CA LYS A 258 4.83 19.56 0.75
C LYS A 258 4.92 19.22 -0.75
N CYS A 259 4.25 18.18 -1.22
CA CYS A 259 4.19 17.84 -2.64
C CYS A 259 3.19 18.77 -3.35
N ASN A 260 3.53 20.06 -3.49
CA ASN A 260 2.54 21.14 -3.61
C ASN A 260 2.62 21.99 -4.89
N ARG A 261 3.04 21.44 -6.04
CA ARG A 261 2.92 22.16 -7.33
C ARG A 261 1.46 22.56 -7.60
N GLN A 262 0.58 21.59 -7.40
CA GLN A 262 -0.87 21.68 -7.54
C GLN A 262 -1.48 20.45 -6.85
N LYS A 263 -2.76 20.52 -6.50
CA LYS A 263 -3.52 19.38 -5.98
C LYS A 263 -3.73 18.32 -7.06
N LEU A 264 -3.99 17.08 -6.66
CA LEU A 264 -4.43 16.02 -7.56
C LEU A 264 -5.69 16.44 -8.30
N SER A 265 -6.65 17.05 -7.59
CA SER A 265 -7.90 17.57 -8.18
C SER A 265 -7.70 18.65 -9.27
N GLU A 266 -6.50 19.23 -9.37
CA GLU A 266 -6.10 20.22 -10.38
C GLU A 266 -5.29 19.58 -11.54
N MET A 267 -5.12 18.26 -11.54
CA MET A 267 -4.46 17.47 -12.61
C MET A 267 -5.53 16.70 -13.40
N PRO A 268 -6.08 17.24 -14.51
CA PRO A 268 -7.35 16.76 -15.07
C PRO A 268 -7.36 15.27 -15.43
N VAL A 269 -6.29 14.78 -16.08
CA VAL A 269 -6.17 13.39 -16.52
C VAL A 269 -5.99 12.45 -15.32
N LEU A 270 -5.04 12.76 -14.43
CA LEU A 270 -4.80 11.97 -13.22
C LEU A 270 -6.00 11.97 -12.28
N TRP A 271 -6.71 13.09 -12.18
CA TRP A 271 -7.89 13.20 -11.33
C TRP A 271 -9.07 12.39 -11.87
N ALA A 272 -9.29 12.41 -13.19
CA ALA A 272 -10.28 11.55 -13.82
C ALA A 272 -9.93 10.07 -13.64
N TYR A 273 -8.66 9.69 -13.85
CA TYR A 273 -8.16 8.33 -13.61
C TYR A 273 -8.33 7.90 -12.14
N ALA A 274 -7.97 8.75 -11.18
CA ALA A 274 -8.09 8.44 -9.77
C ALA A 274 -9.55 8.21 -9.36
N ARG A 275 -10.49 9.03 -9.85
CA ARG A 275 -11.94 8.86 -9.60
C ARG A 275 -12.51 7.61 -10.25
N ASP A 276 -12.10 7.27 -11.48
CA ASP A 276 -12.48 6.00 -12.15
C ASP A 276 -12.10 4.80 -11.29
N LEU A 277 -10.87 4.77 -10.78
CA LEU A 277 -10.46 3.72 -9.84
C LEU A 277 -11.20 3.81 -8.51
N PHE A 278 -11.33 4.99 -7.91
CA PHE A 278 -12.01 5.14 -6.61
C PHE A 278 -13.46 4.61 -6.64
N GLN A 279 -14.19 4.90 -7.73
CA GLN A 279 -15.57 4.47 -7.93
C GLN A 279 -15.68 3.00 -8.39
N THR A 280 -14.56 2.36 -8.77
CA THR A 280 -14.51 0.94 -9.09
C THR A 280 -14.57 0.10 -7.80
N PRO A 281 -15.49 -0.89 -7.67
CA PRO A 281 -15.56 -1.76 -6.51
C PRO A 281 -14.23 -2.46 -6.21
N GLY A 282 -13.79 -2.42 -4.95
CA GLY A 282 -12.49 -2.90 -4.51
C GLY A 282 -11.44 -1.83 -4.22
N PHE A 283 -11.70 -0.56 -4.55
CA PHE A 283 -10.74 0.55 -4.39
C PHE A 283 -11.20 1.60 -3.39
N GLY A 284 -12.27 2.35 -3.69
CA GLY A 284 -12.78 3.37 -2.76
C GLY A 284 -13.35 2.74 -1.49
N ASP A 285 -13.96 1.57 -1.61
CA ASP A 285 -14.54 0.82 -0.49
C ASP A 285 -13.48 0.24 0.47
N THR A 286 -12.19 0.34 0.13
CA THR A 286 -11.07 0.04 1.03
C THR A 286 -10.39 1.27 1.62
N THR A 287 -10.80 2.48 1.24
CA THR A 287 -10.12 3.76 1.52
C THR A 287 -10.72 4.50 2.72
N ASP A 288 -10.04 4.42 3.87
CA ASP A 288 -10.41 5.14 5.09
C ASP A 288 -9.63 6.47 5.20
N PHE A 289 -10.29 7.59 4.90
CA PHE A 289 -9.62 8.91 4.92
C PHE A 289 -9.30 9.38 6.34
N VAL A 290 -10.05 8.93 7.35
CA VAL A 290 -9.82 9.29 8.75
C VAL A 290 -8.54 8.62 9.24
N ASP A 291 -8.41 7.31 9.08
CA ASP A 291 -7.21 6.55 9.45
C ASP A 291 -5.99 7.05 8.68
N ILE A 292 -6.13 7.31 7.37
CA ILE A 292 -5.08 7.92 6.55
C ILE A 292 -4.60 9.22 7.20
N LYS A 293 -5.49 10.18 7.45
CA LYS A 293 -5.06 11.48 7.96
C LYS A 293 -4.48 11.37 9.37
N ARG A 294 -5.15 10.64 10.26
CA ARG A 294 -4.70 10.43 11.64
C ARG A 294 -3.29 9.86 11.70
N HIS A 295 -3.01 8.81 10.93
CA HIS A 295 -1.67 8.22 10.91
C HIS A 295 -0.60 9.24 10.53
N TYR A 296 -0.74 9.92 9.39
CA TYR A 296 0.32 10.79 8.90
C TYR A 296 0.51 12.02 9.79
N TYR A 297 -0.57 12.63 10.26
CA TYR A 297 -0.50 13.87 11.02
C TYR A 297 -0.19 13.64 12.51
N GLU A 298 -0.62 12.53 13.12
CA GLU A 298 -0.41 12.27 14.55
C GLU A 298 0.87 11.48 14.85
N VAL A 299 1.34 10.60 13.94
CA VAL A 299 2.54 9.76 14.16
C VAL A 299 3.83 10.50 13.78
N HIS A 300 3.85 11.26 12.67
CA HIS A 300 5.05 11.97 12.21
C HIS A 300 5.29 13.28 12.97
N ARG A 301 5.51 13.19 14.28
CA ARG A 301 5.74 14.34 15.16
C ARG A 301 6.98 15.16 14.80
N ASP A 302 7.95 14.55 14.13
CA ASP A 302 9.12 15.26 13.59
C ASP A 302 8.75 16.27 12.50
N LEU A 303 7.67 16.01 11.74
CA LEU A 303 7.17 16.89 10.68
C LEU A 303 6.00 17.76 11.14
N ASN A 304 5.14 17.23 12.01
CA ASN A 304 3.98 17.92 12.59
C ASN A 304 3.99 17.79 14.13
N PRO A 305 4.77 18.62 14.85
CA PRO A 305 4.98 18.47 16.29
C PRO A 305 3.68 18.53 17.11
N LEU A 306 2.73 19.36 16.69
CA LEU A 306 1.45 19.53 17.38
C LEU A 306 0.50 18.35 17.16
N GLY A 307 0.71 17.55 16.11
CA GLY A 307 -0.16 16.42 15.77
C GLY A 307 -1.57 16.82 15.36
N ILE A 308 -1.77 18.08 14.98
CA ILE A 308 -3.09 18.56 14.54
C ILE A 308 -3.38 17.93 13.18
N VAL A 309 -4.56 17.32 13.08
CA VAL A 309 -5.08 16.73 11.84
C VAL A 309 -5.95 17.78 11.12
N PRO A 310 -5.66 18.13 9.86
CA PRO A 310 -6.50 19.03 9.09
C PRO A 310 -7.92 18.50 8.92
N LEU A 311 -8.93 19.36 8.91
CA LEU A 311 -10.31 18.94 8.62
C LEU A 311 -10.51 18.59 7.14
N GLY A 312 -9.94 19.37 6.23
CA GLY A 312 -10.04 19.13 4.79
C GLY A 312 -9.17 17.97 4.28
N PRO A 313 -9.13 17.78 2.94
CA PRO A 313 -10.02 18.42 1.97
C PRO A 313 -11.46 17.90 2.07
N GLU A 314 -12.41 18.62 1.48
CA GLU A 314 -13.74 18.07 1.17
C GLU A 314 -13.59 16.90 0.20
N LEU A 315 -14.40 15.86 0.37
CA LEU A 315 -14.22 14.57 -0.32
C LEU A 315 -15.31 14.26 -1.35
N ASP A 316 -16.40 15.01 -1.40
CA ASP A 316 -17.53 14.79 -2.33
C ASP A 316 -17.09 14.77 -3.80
N ASN A 317 -16.00 15.46 -4.12
CA ASN A 317 -15.45 15.51 -5.47
C ASN A 317 -14.99 14.13 -5.98
N TRP A 318 -14.68 13.16 -5.12
CA TRP A 318 -14.33 11.79 -5.52
C TRP A 318 -15.47 11.06 -6.23
N LEU A 319 -16.72 11.44 -5.96
CA LEU A 319 -17.93 10.79 -6.50
C LEU A 319 -18.48 11.49 -7.75
N THR A 320 -17.79 12.53 -8.23
CA THR A 320 -18.19 13.24 -9.44
C THR A 320 -17.82 12.43 -10.70
N GLU A 321 -18.57 12.62 -11.78
CA GLU A 321 -18.34 11.93 -13.05
C GLU A 321 -16.92 12.15 -13.59
N HIS A 322 -16.26 11.07 -14.01
CA HIS A 322 -14.88 11.10 -14.49
C HIS A 322 -14.72 11.03 -16.01
N GLY A 323 -15.72 10.53 -16.76
CA GLY A 323 -15.71 10.53 -18.23
C GLY A 323 -14.71 9.56 -18.87
N ARG A 324 -14.18 8.60 -18.11
CA ARG A 324 -13.08 7.73 -18.54
C ARG A 324 -13.54 6.55 -19.39
N GLU A 325 -14.82 6.20 -19.28
CA GLU A 325 -15.53 5.23 -20.11
C GLU A 325 -15.48 5.60 -21.61
N ALA A 326 -15.33 6.89 -21.96
CA ALA A 326 -15.16 7.33 -23.34
C ALA A 326 -13.88 6.79 -24.00
N LEU A 327 -12.89 6.35 -23.22
CA LEU A 327 -11.66 5.72 -23.71
C LEU A 327 -11.79 4.19 -23.87
N GLY A 328 -12.98 3.63 -23.64
CA GLY A 328 -13.23 2.20 -23.73
C GLY A 328 -12.71 1.43 -22.52
N GLY A 329 -12.10 0.28 -22.77
CA GLY A 329 -11.60 -0.64 -21.73
C GLY A 329 -12.71 -1.40 -20.99
N SER A 330 -12.31 -2.49 -20.34
CA SER A 330 -13.14 -3.22 -19.38
C SER A 330 -12.34 -3.38 -18.07
N PRO A 331 -12.73 -2.73 -16.96
CA PRO A 331 -11.90 -2.69 -15.74
C PRO A 331 -11.45 -4.09 -15.29
N PHE A 332 -12.32 -5.09 -15.42
CA PHE A 332 -12.11 -6.46 -14.98
C PHE A 332 -11.78 -7.45 -16.12
N GLY A 333 -11.49 -6.97 -17.34
CA GLY A 333 -11.29 -7.85 -18.49
C GLY A 333 -12.55 -8.63 -18.85
N GLU A 334 -12.43 -9.95 -18.99
CA GLU A 334 -13.55 -10.90 -19.11
C GLU A 334 -14.19 -11.25 -17.76
N GLY A 335 -13.66 -10.70 -16.66
CA GLY A 335 -14.14 -10.90 -15.30
C GLY A 335 -15.28 -9.95 -14.91
N THR A 336 -15.56 -9.92 -13.62
CA THR A 336 -16.65 -9.15 -13.01
C THR A 336 -16.15 -8.34 -11.82
N PRO A 337 -16.83 -7.25 -11.42
CA PRO A 337 -16.54 -6.57 -10.16
C PRO A 337 -16.71 -7.50 -8.95
N PRO A 338 -15.93 -7.32 -7.86
CA PRO A 338 -16.15 -8.05 -6.62
C PRO A 338 -17.53 -7.72 -6.03
N GLY A 339 -18.04 -8.63 -5.19
CA GLY A 339 -19.33 -8.48 -4.52
C GLY A 339 -19.28 -7.54 -3.30
N GLU A 340 -20.17 -7.82 -2.34
CA GLU A 340 -20.32 -7.04 -1.11
C GLU A 340 -19.00 -6.88 -0.34
N VAL A 341 -18.88 -5.77 0.39
CA VAL A 341 -17.72 -5.50 1.27
C VAL A 341 -17.82 -6.40 2.50
N ARG A 342 -16.81 -7.26 2.71
CA ARG A 342 -16.73 -8.15 3.88
C ARG A 342 -16.12 -7.49 5.12
N ASP A 343 -15.22 -6.53 4.91
CA ASP A 343 -14.50 -5.81 5.95
C ASP A 343 -14.84 -4.30 5.86
N PRO A 344 -16.05 -3.88 6.28
CA PRO A 344 -16.47 -2.49 6.15
C PRO A 344 -15.59 -1.55 6.97
N MET A 345 -15.50 -0.30 6.52
CA MET A 345 -14.86 0.76 7.30
C MET A 345 -15.75 1.19 8.47
N GLU A 346 -15.17 1.89 9.43
CA GLU A 346 -15.93 2.53 10.49
C GLU A 346 -16.92 3.56 9.91
N GLU A 347 -18.07 3.73 10.55
CA GLU A 347 -19.11 4.64 10.09
C GLU A 347 -18.56 6.08 9.99
N GLY A 348 -18.75 6.72 8.83
CA GLY A 348 -18.26 8.07 8.55
C GLY A 348 -16.78 8.17 8.17
N HIS A 349 -16.05 7.05 8.06
CA HIS A 349 -14.66 7.04 7.61
C HIS A 349 -14.50 6.95 6.09
N GLY A 350 -15.45 6.29 5.43
CA GLY A 350 -15.59 6.24 3.98
C GLY A 350 -16.59 7.26 3.44
N ILE A 351 -16.61 7.42 2.13
CA ILE A 351 -17.54 8.30 1.40
C ILE A 351 -18.40 7.55 0.35
N LEU A 352 -18.26 6.22 0.25
CA LEU A 352 -19.04 5.37 -0.64
C LEU A 352 -20.20 4.68 0.07
#